data_AF-A0A7V9GVU7-F1
#
_entry.id   AF-A0A7V9GVU7-F1
#
_cell.length_a   1.000
_cell.length_b   1.000
_cell.length_c   1.000
_cell.angle_alpha   90.00
_cell.angle_beta   90.00
_cell.angle_gamma   90.00
#
_symmetry.space_group_name_H-M   'P 1'
#
loop_
_entity.id
_entity.type
_entity.pdbx_description
1 polymer ?
#
loop_
_entity_poly.entity_id
_entity_poly.type
_entity_poly.pdbx_seq_one_letter_code
_entity_poly.pdbx_strand_id
1 'polypeptide(L)' 'MGRGRAKAKQTKVARDLKYRTLETDFSQLQRELHGGESDVDATPADEDEADYGYGAPGSAAR' A
#
# COMPACT_ATOMS: atom_id res chain seq x y z
N MET A 1 -35.26 6.55 1.46
CA MET A 1 -35.26 6.35 -0.01
C MET A 1 -33.93 6.71 -0.71
N GLY A 2 -32.80 6.89 -0.01
CA GLY A 2 -31.52 7.32 -0.65
C GLY A 2 -30.45 6.23 -0.85
N ARG A 3 -30.56 5.07 -0.18
CA ARG A 3 -29.50 4.05 -0.17
C ARG A 3 -29.27 3.38 -1.53
N GLY A 4 -30.31 3.16 -2.33
CA GLY A 4 -30.18 2.52 -3.65
C GLY A 4 -29.35 3.33 -4.64
N ARG A 5 -29.51 4.66 -4.63
CA ARG A 5 -28.74 5.58 -5.48
C ARG A 5 -27.28 5.66 -5.06
N ALA A 6 -27.02 5.72 -3.76
CA ALA A 6 -25.66 5.69 -3.22
C ALA A 6 -24.95 4.38 -3.59
N LYS A 7 -25.62 3.23 -3.39
CA LYS A 7 -25.09 1.92 -3.77
C LYS A 7 -24.78 1.84 -5.26
N ALA A 8 -25.69 2.31 -6.12
CA ALA A 8 -25.46 2.33 -7.57
C ALA A 8 -24.25 3.19 -7.96
N LYS A 9 -24.09 4.38 -7.36
CA LYS A 9 -22.92 5.25 -7.58
C LYS A 9 -21.62 4.54 -7.16
N GLN A 10 -21.60 3.91 -5.99
CA GLN A 10 -20.42 3.20 -5.50
C GLN A 10 -20.06 2.00 -6.36
N THR A 11 -21.05 1.20 -6.80
CA THR A 11 -20.79 0.07 -7.70
C THR A 11 -20.26 0.52 -9.05
N LYS A 12 -20.70 1.67 -9.57
CA LYS A 12 -20.14 2.25 -10.80
C LYS A 12 -18.67 2.63 -10.58
N VAL A 13 -18.36 3.41 -9.55
CA VAL A 13 -16.99 3.84 -9.23
C VAL A 13 -16.07 2.63 -9.02
N ALA A 14 -16.52 1.62 -8.29
CA ALA A 14 -15.74 0.41 -8.05
C ALA A 14 -15.46 -0.38 -9.34
N ARG A 15 -16.45 -0.46 -10.25
CA ARG A 15 -16.26 -1.11 -11.55
C ARG A 15 -15.25 -0.34 -12.40
N ASP A 16 -15.41 0.98 -12.48
CA ASP A 16 -14.49 1.85 -13.22
C ASP A 16 -13.06 1.73 -12.67
N LEU A 17 -12.89 1.65 -11.35
CA LEU A 17 -11.59 1.45 -10.71
C LEU A 17 -11.00 0.06 -10.97
N LYS A 18 -11.82 -0.99 -10.96
CA LYS A 18 -11.38 -2.38 -11.15
C LYS A 18 -10.99 -2.67 -12.60
N TYR A 19 -11.74 -2.13 -13.56
CA TYR A 19 -11.61 -2.47 -14.97
C TYR A 19 -10.99 -1.35 -15.81
N ARG A 20 -10.54 -0.23 -15.20
CA ARG A 20 -9.66 0.69 -15.91
C ARG A 20 -8.33 0.00 -16.17
N THR A 21 -7.93 -0.01 -17.43
CA THR A 21 -6.54 -0.24 -17.81
C THR A 21 -5.76 1.01 -17.45
N LEU A 22 -4.81 0.88 -16.53
CA LEU A 22 -3.85 1.94 -16.25
C LEU A 22 -2.78 1.90 -17.35
N GLU A 23 -2.76 2.90 -18.22
CA GLU A 23 -1.60 3.18 -19.04
C GLU A 23 -0.53 3.76 -18.11
N THR A 24 0.36 2.88 -17.65
CA THR A 24 1.47 3.25 -16.78
C THR A 24 2.64 3.64 -17.67
N ASP A 25 3.19 4.84 -17.50
CA ASP A 25 4.37 5.27 -18.26
C ASP A 25 5.61 4.53 -17.73
N PHE A 26 5.91 3.38 -18.33
CA PHE A 26 7.08 2.57 -17.99
C PHE A 26 8.39 3.32 -18.22
N SER A 27 8.41 4.35 -19.08
CA SER A 27 9.62 5.15 -19.30
C SER A 27 9.96 6.03 -18.10
N GLN A 28 8.95 6.58 -17.41
CA GLN A 28 9.13 7.33 -16.16
C GLN A 28 9.61 6.40 -15.05
N LEU A 29 8.95 5.25 -14.88
CA LEU A 29 9.32 4.26 -13.87
C LEU A 29 10.76 3.75 -14.05
N GLN A 30 11.17 3.48 -15.29
CA GLN A 30 12.54 3.06 -15.58
C GLN A 30 13.57 4.15 -15.23
N ARG A 31 13.26 5.43 -15.49
CA ARG A 31 14.13 6.55 -15.11
C ARG A 31 14.27 6.69 -13.61
N GLU A 32 13.20 6.52 -12.85
CA GLU A 32 13.24 6.56 -11.37
C GLU A 32 14.03 5.38 -10.80
N LEU A 33 13.85 4.18 -11.36
CA LEU A 33 14.56 2.98 -10.91
C LEU A 33 16.07 3.07 -11.14
N HIS A 34 16.50 3.57 -12.29
CA HIS A 34 17.91 3.75 -12.62
C HIS A 34 18.50 5.08 -12.12
N GLY A 35 17.66 6.06 -11.79
CA GLY A 35 18.07 7.36 -11.27
C GLY A 35 18.21 7.43 -9.75
N GLY A 36 17.79 6.37 -9.03
CA GLY A 36 17.87 6.28 -7.57
C GLY A 36 19.15 5.65 -7.02
N GLU A 37 20.03 5.10 -7.87
CA GLU A 37 21.28 4.45 -7.43
C GLU A 37 22.44 5.44 -7.22
N SER A 38 22.31 6.70 -7.64
CA SER A 38 23.36 7.73 -7.53
C SER A 38 23.19 8.74 -6.39
N ASP A 39 22.05 8.77 -5.69
CA ASP A 39 21.73 9.76 -4.64
C ASP A 39 21.33 9.13 -3.29
N VAL A 40 21.79 7.90 -3.01
CA VAL A 40 21.79 7.38 -1.64
C VAL A 40 23.00 7.95 -0.89
N ASP A 41 23.03 9.27 -0.75
CA ASP A 41 23.90 9.92 0.24
C ASP A 41 23.43 9.50 1.64
N ALA A 42 24.39 9.07 2.45
CA ALA A 42 24.23 8.36 3.71
C ALA A 42 23.18 9.00 4.65
N THR A 43 22.07 8.29 4.89
CA THR A 43 21.31 8.45 6.14
C THR A 43 21.67 7.29 7.06
N PRO A 44 22.18 7.54 8.28
CA PRO A 44 22.45 6.46 9.21
C PRO A 44 21.12 5.79 9.57
N ALA A 45 21.10 4.47 9.53
CA ALA A 45 19.98 3.66 9.97
C ALA A 45 19.67 3.99 11.43
N ASP A 46 18.58 4.69 11.69
CA ASP A 46 18.01 4.78 13.03
C ASP A 46 17.49 3.39 13.41
N GLU A 47 18.24 2.79 14.32
CA GLU A 47 17.99 1.50 14.96
C GLU A 47 16.73 1.57 15.84
N ASP A 48 15.55 1.51 15.24
CA ASP A 48 14.30 1.29 15.97
C ASP A 48 13.68 -0.06 15.56
N GLU A 49 14.45 -1.14 15.76
CA GLU A 49 13.92 -2.50 15.91
C GLU A 49 13.23 -2.59 17.29
N ALA A 50 12.10 -1.89 17.41
CA ALA A 50 11.27 -1.93 18.61
C ALA A 50 10.49 -3.25 18.64
N ASP A 51 11.08 -4.24 19.29
CA ASP A 51 10.44 -5.24 20.17
C ASP A 51 8.93 -5.47 19.91
N TYR A 52 8.60 -6.16 18.82
CA TYR A 52 7.28 -6.79 18.68
C TYR A 52 7.24 -8.01 19.59
N GLY A 53 7.04 -7.74 20.89
CA GLY A 53 6.66 -8.73 21.88
C GLY A 53 5.41 -9.46 21.41
N TYR A 54 5.61 -10.63 20.81
CA TYR A 54 4.57 -11.60 20.54
C TYR A 54 4.04 -12.06 21.90
N GLY A 55 3.04 -11.32 22.40
CA GLY A 55 2.28 -11.69 23.57
C GLY A 55 1.59 -13.02 23.27
N ALA A 56 2.29 -14.11 23.60
CA ALA A 56 1.72 -15.44 23.63
C ALA A 56 0.43 -15.37 24.45
N PRO A 57 -0.76 -15.67 23.90
CA PRO A 57 -1.93 -15.86 24.74
C PRO A 57 -1.62 -17.07 25.60
N GLY A 58 -1.28 -16.78 26.86
CA GLY A 58 -0.95 -17.75 27.88
C GLY A 58 -2.01 -18.84 27.89
N SER A 59 -1.51 -20.07 27.82
CA SER A 59 -2.20 -21.30 28.17
C SER A 59 -3.08 -21.10 29.41
N ALA A 60 -4.39 -20.96 29.22
CA ALA A 60 -5.35 -21.24 30.27
C ALA A 60 -5.45 -22.77 30.39
N ALA A 61 -4.64 -23.30 31.28
CA ALA A 61 -4.65 -24.68 31.71
C ALA A 61 -5.94 -24.99 32.51
N ARG A 62 -6.50 -26.17 32.20
CA ARG A 62 -7.29 -27.07 33.06
C ARG A 62 -8.69 -26.64 33.53
#